data_AF-A0A969AGZ0-F1
#
_entry.id   AF-A0A969AGZ0-F1
#
_cell.length_a   1.000
_cell.length_b   1.000
_cell.length_c   1.000
_cell.angle_alpha   90.00
_cell.angle_beta   90.00
_cell.angle_gamma   90.00
#
_symmetry.space_group_name_H-M   'P 1'
#
loop_
_entity.id
_entity.type
_entity.pdbx_description
1 polymer ?
#
loop_
_entity_poly.entity_id
_entity_poly.type
_entity_poly.pdbx_seq_one_letter_code
_entity_poly.pdbx_strand_id
1 'polypeptide(L)'
;MWQRILWFLGWLWAGFFILIGLVGLTQNFVMGLTFIVWGLIFLPPLFRLTSSYAIGWNIVGRIAALFITLIIGALLSPPPQEVKTIPPVKTTPANIVTPTFTPTVEPAPTLEPDIEITPEIIETPPPQNIPEPIEPAPTQQDPNAPVRAAVSGKCDCPYDTDKRGRSCGDRSAYSRPGGASPVCYLSDRQ
;
A
#
# COMPACT_ATOMS: atom_id res chain seq x y z
N MET A 1 -17.02 9.91 -5.66
CA MET A 1 -16.55 11.08 -6.42
C MET A 1 -15.01 11.18 -6.43
N TRP A 2 -14.35 11.01 -5.28
CA TRP A 2 -12.89 11.13 -5.13
C TRP A 2 -12.04 10.25 -6.06
N GLN A 3 -12.42 8.99 -6.27
CA GLN A 3 -11.71 8.08 -7.18
C GLN A 3 -11.59 8.60 -8.62
N ARG A 4 -12.61 9.31 -9.12
CA ARG A 4 -12.56 9.88 -10.48
C ARG A 4 -11.51 10.99 -10.57
N ILE A 5 -11.42 11.83 -9.55
CA ILE A 5 -10.44 12.92 -9.47
C ILE A 5 -9.01 12.38 -9.43
N LEU A 6 -8.76 11.37 -8.58
CA LEU A 6 -7.44 10.73 -8.51
C LEU A 6 -7.03 10.09 -9.84
N TRP A 7 -7.99 9.53 -10.58
CA TRP A 7 -7.74 8.95 -11.89
C TRP A 7 -7.37 10.01 -12.95
N PHE A 8 -8.08 11.14 -12.97
CA PHE A 8 -7.73 12.28 -13.83
C PHE A 8 -6.37 12.89 -13.48
N LEU A 9 -6.07 13.01 -12.18
CA LEU A 9 -4.80 13.58 -11.73
C LEU A 9 -3.61 12.69 -12.12
N GLY A 10 -3.78 11.37 -12.08
CA GLY A 10 -2.77 10.42 -12.57
C GLY A 10 -2.49 10.57 -14.07
N TRP A 11 -3.53 10.71 -14.90
CA TRP A 11 -3.37 10.96 -16.33
C TRP A 11 -2.67 12.29 -16.63
N LEU A 12 -3.03 13.36 -15.91
CA LEU A 12 -2.39 14.66 -16.03
C LEU A 12 -0.89 14.60 -15.70
N TRP A 13 -0.55 13.94 -14.59
CA TRP A 13 0.84 13.76 -14.16
C TRP A 13 1.65 12.90 -15.14
N ALA A 14 1.09 11.79 -15.61
CA ALA A 14 1.72 10.94 -16.61
C ALA A 14 2.02 11.69 -17.91
N GLY A 15 1.02 12.43 -18.42
CA GLY A 15 1.20 13.27 -19.62
C GLY A 15 2.26 14.35 -19.44
N PHE A 16 2.30 14.99 -18.27
CA PHE A 16 3.28 16.02 -17.94
C PHE A 16 4.72 15.48 -17.96
N PHE A 17 4.98 14.33 -17.33
CA PHE A 17 6.31 13.73 -17.31
C PHE A 17 6.77 13.23 -18.67
N ILE A 18 5.87 12.66 -19.47
CA ILE A 18 6.20 12.24 -20.84
C ILE A 18 6.55 13.45 -21.71
N LEU A 19 5.80 14.55 -21.60
CA LEU A 19 6.06 15.77 -22.36
C LEU A 19 7.41 16.38 -21.97
N ILE A 20 7.69 16.49 -20.67
CA ILE A 20 9.01 16.96 -20.18
C ILE A 20 10.12 16.03 -20.66
N GLY A 21 9.93 14.72 -20.60
CA GLY A 21 10.92 13.75 -21.06
C GLY A 21 11.22 13.85 -22.55
N LEU A 22 10.20 14.08 -23.38
CA LEU A 22 10.33 14.34 -24.82
C LEU A 22 11.13 15.61 -25.10
N VAL A 23 10.86 16.70 -24.37
CA VAL A 23 11.67 17.93 -24.48
C VAL A 23 13.10 17.67 -23.98
N GLY A 24 13.25 16.94 -22.88
CA GLY A 24 14.53 16.57 -22.29
C GLY A 24 15.42 15.73 -23.21
N LEU A 25 14.84 14.90 -24.09
CA LEU A 25 15.60 14.13 -25.08
C LEU A 25 16.42 15.02 -26.02
N THR A 26 15.98 16.26 -26.26
CA THR A 26 16.69 17.22 -27.12
C THR A 26 17.92 17.85 -26.43
N GLN A 27 17.93 17.87 -25.10
CA GLN A 27 18.99 18.49 -24.29
C GLN A 27 19.97 17.45 -23.74
N ASN A 28 19.44 16.38 -23.15
CA ASN A 28 20.21 15.31 -22.51
C ASN A 28 19.41 14.01 -22.59
N PHE A 29 19.85 13.08 -23.43
CA PHE A 29 19.14 11.82 -23.69
C PHE A 29 18.88 11.00 -22.42
N VAL A 30 19.85 10.96 -21.50
CA VAL A 30 19.74 10.25 -20.22
C VAL A 30 18.63 10.86 -19.35
N MET A 31 18.61 12.18 -19.18
CA MET A 31 17.57 12.87 -18.41
C MET A 31 16.20 12.68 -19.06
N GLY A 32 16.11 12.83 -20.39
CA GLY A 32 14.87 12.61 -21.13
C GLY A 32 14.28 11.21 -20.93
N LEU A 33 15.11 10.16 -21.06
CA LEU A 33 14.67 8.79 -20.82
C LEU A 33 14.22 8.54 -19.37
N THR A 34 14.91 9.10 -18.37
CA THR A 34 14.49 8.92 -16.97
C THR A 34 13.09 9.48 -16.70
N PHE A 35 12.77 10.65 -17.26
CA PHE A 35 11.43 11.26 -17.12
C PHE A 35 10.36 10.49 -17.90
N ILE A 36 10.68 9.93 -19.07
CA ILE A 36 9.75 9.07 -19.82
C ILE A 36 9.45 7.79 -19.04
N VAL A 37 10.47 7.14 -18.47
CA VAL A 37 10.29 5.94 -17.65
C VAL A 37 9.44 6.24 -16.42
N TRP A 38 9.69 7.36 -15.74
CA TRP A 38 8.84 7.83 -14.65
C TRP A 38 7.40 8.06 -15.12
N GLY A 39 7.18 8.76 -16.23
CA GLY A 39 5.85 8.98 -16.79
C GLY A 39 5.09 7.67 -17.09
N LEU A 40 5.76 6.69 -17.69
CA LEU A 40 5.19 5.36 -17.99
C LEU A 40 4.83 4.55 -16.73
N ILE A 41 5.57 4.71 -15.63
CA ILE A 41 5.25 4.08 -14.35
C ILE A 41 3.92 4.62 -13.78
N PHE A 42 3.63 5.90 -14.02
CA PHE A 42 2.39 6.54 -13.56
C PHE A 42 1.20 6.32 -14.51
N LEU A 43 1.38 5.66 -15.68
CA LEU A 43 0.27 5.35 -16.58
C LEU A 43 -0.68 4.32 -15.94
N PRO A 44 -1.96 4.69 -15.69
CA PRO A 44 -2.95 3.77 -15.14
C PRO A 44 -3.18 2.46 -15.92
N PRO A 45 -3.11 2.42 -17.27
CA PRO A 45 -3.34 1.17 -18.02
C PRO A 45 -2.17 0.17 -17.93
N LEU A 46 -0.93 0.62 -17.73
CA LEU A 46 0.21 -0.29 -17.50
C LEU A 46 0.22 -0.84 -16.07
N PHE A 47 -0.30 -0.09 -15.10
CA PHE A 47 -0.46 -0.52 -13.72
C PHE A 47 -1.43 -1.71 -13.57
N ARG A 48 -2.41 -1.85 -14.48
CA ARG A 48 -3.34 -2.99 -14.48
C ARG A 48 -2.69 -4.30 -14.95
N LEU A 49 -1.64 -4.25 -15.78
CA LEU A 49 -0.91 -5.44 -16.21
C LEU A 49 0.11 -5.90 -15.16
N THR A 50 0.70 -4.96 -14.40
CA THR A 50 1.61 -5.28 -13.28
C THR A 50 0.85 -5.67 -11.99
N SER A 51 -0.43 -5.31 -11.88
CA SER A 51 -1.32 -5.69 -10.78
C SER A 51 -1.53 -7.20 -10.61
N SER A 52 -1.28 -8.01 -11.64
CA SER A 52 -1.40 -9.48 -11.51
C SER A 52 -0.23 -10.11 -10.73
N TYR A 53 0.82 -9.35 -10.40
CA TYR A 53 2.05 -9.85 -9.75
C TYR A 53 2.44 -9.15 -8.43
N ALA A 54 1.61 -8.29 -7.84
CA ALA A 54 2.08 -7.49 -6.70
C ALA A 54 1.01 -7.17 -5.63
N ILE A 55 0.94 -8.01 -4.60
CA ILE A 55 0.51 -7.58 -3.25
C ILE A 55 1.71 -7.04 -2.41
N GLY A 56 2.97 -7.14 -2.89
CA GLY A 56 4.14 -6.72 -2.11
C GLY A 56 5.00 -5.57 -2.67
N TRP A 57 4.79 -5.13 -3.92
CA TRP A 57 5.83 -4.36 -4.64
C TRP A 57 5.77 -2.84 -4.49
N ASN A 58 4.71 -2.27 -3.93
CA ASN A 58 4.58 -0.80 -3.83
C ASN A 58 5.59 -0.15 -2.88
N ILE A 59 6.00 -0.85 -1.82
CA ILE A 59 6.98 -0.35 -0.85
C ILE A 59 8.40 -0.76 -1.28
N VAL A 60 8.58 -2.04 -1.62
CA VAL A 60 9.89 -2.58 -2.02
C VAL A 60 10.38 -1.95 -3.33
N GLY A 61 9.49 -1.71 -4.30
CA GLY A 61 9.84 -1.05 -5.56
C GLY A 61 10.24 0.42 -5.39
N ARG A 62 9.60 1.15 -4.48
CA ARG A 62 9.98 2.53 -4.15
C ARG A 62 11.32 2.60 -3.43
N ILE A 63 11.57 1.69 -2.48
CA ILE A 63 12.86 1.60 -1.77
C ILE A 63 13.96 1.19 -2.75
N ALA A 64 13.71 0.21 -3.63
CA ALA A 64 14.67 -0.21 -4.65
C ALA A 64 14.97 0.92 -5.64
N ALA A 65 13.97 1.67 -6.09
CA ALA A 65 14.17 2.82 -6.96
C ALA A 65 15.02 3.90 -6.28
N LEU A 66 14.74 4.22 -5.01
CA LEU A 66 15.54 5.17 -4.23
C LEU A 66 16.99 4.69 -4.06
N PHE A 67 17.20 3.41 -3.74
CA PHE A 67 18.53 2.82 -3.63
C PHE A 67 19.30 2.87 -4.95
N ILE A 68 18.66 2.52 -6.06
CA ILE A 68 19.27 2.57 -7.39
C ILE A 68 19.65 4.01 -7.75
N THR A 69 18.78 5.00 -7.47
CA THR A 69 19.13 6.40 -7.72
C THR A 69 20.29 6.90 -6.85
N LEU A 70 20.38 6.44 -5.59
CA LEU A 70 21.47 6.82 -4.68
C LEU A 70 22.80 6.22 -5.14
N ILE A 71 22.80 4.96 -5.56
CA ILE A 71 23.97 4.27 -6.09
C ILE A 71 24.45 4.92 -7.40
N ILE A 72 23.52 5.21 -8.32
CA ILE A 72 23.84 5.89 -9.59
C ILE A 72 24.37 7.31 -9.31
N GLY A 73 23.78 8.07 -8.38
CA GLY A 73 24.27 9.39 -7.98
C GLY A 73 25.67 9.37 -7.39
N ALA A 74 26.01 8.33 -6.62
CA ALA A 74 27.35 8.13 -6.10
C ALA A 74 28.36 7.74 -7.19
N LEU A 75 27.97 6.91 -8.16
CA LEU A 75 28.82 6.49 -9.28
C LEU A 75 29.06 7.61 -10.31
N LEU A 76 28.08 8.50 -10.51
CA LEU A 76 28.18 9.65 -11.42
C LEU A 76 28.72 10.91 -10.74
N SER A 77 29.00 10.88 -9.43
CA SER A 77 29.69 11.97 -8.80
C SER A 77 31.08 12.09 -9.45
N PRO A 78 31.39 13.23 -10.09
CA PRO A 78 32.73 13.44 -10.62
C PRO A 78 33.71 13.30 -9.45
N PRO A 79 34.89 12.68 -9.67
CA PRO A 79 35.90 12.62 -8.63
C PRO A 79 36.14 14.05 -8.11
N PRO A 80 36.29 14.24 -6.79
CA PRO A 80 36.53 15.55 -6.22
C PRO A 80 37.70 16.15 -6.98
N GLN A 81 37.40 17.19 -7.76
CA GLN A 81 38.40 17.84 -8.59
C GLN A 81 39.48 18.34 -7.66
N GLU A 82 40.69 17.86 -7.88
CA GLU A 82 41.87 18.24 -7.12
C GLU A 82 41.97 19.76 -7.17
N VAL A 83 41.58 20.41 -6.07
CA VAL A 83 41.59 21.87 -5.94
C VAL A 83 43.05 22.27 -6.04
N LYS A 84 43.45 22.74 -7.22
CA LYS A 84 44.77 23.31 -7.45
C LYS A 84 44.97 24.44 -6.44
N THR A 85 45.82 24.19 -5.45
CA THR A 85 46.10 25.08 -4.34
C THR A 85 46.47 26.46 -4.87
N ILE A 86 45.54 27.41 -4.76
CA ILE A 86 45.82 28.82 -4.98
C ILE A 86 46.72 29.27 -3.83
N PRO A 87 47.82 30.00 -4.08
CA PRO A 87 48.70 30.49 -3.03
C PRO A 87 47.92 31.32 -1.99
N PRO A 88 48.36 31.30 -0.73
CA PRO A 88 47.60 31.84 0.39
C PRO A 88 47.34 33.34 0.22
N VAL A 89 46.06 33.70 0.04
CA VAL A 89 45.59 35.06 0.27
C VAL A 89 45.65 35.32 1.77
N LYS A 90 46.37 36.39 2.12
CA LYS A 90 46.59 36.86 3.48
C LYS A 90 45.28 37.45 4.01
N THR A 91 44.41 36.62 4.57
CA THR A 91 43.13 37.07 5.14
C THR A 91 43.27 37.31 6.63
N THR A 92 43.08 38.58 6.99
CA THR A 92 42.94 39.15 8.33
C THR A 92 41.94 38.36 9.20
N PRO A 93 42.22 38.15 10.50
CA PRO A 93 41.36 37.38 11.39
C PRO A 93 40.06 38.14 11.69
N ALA A 94 38.94 37.64 11.17
CA ALA A 94 37.60 38.07 11.56
C ALA A 94 36.99 37.02 12.51
N ASN A 95 36.96 37.44 13.78
CA ASN A 95 36.20 37.00 14.94
C ASN A 95 35.35 35.71 14.83
N ILE A 96 35.73 34.72 15.64
CA ILE A 96 35.06 33.46 15.89
C ILE A 96 33.86 33.71 16.80
N VAL A 97 32.65 33.36 16.36
CA VAL A 97 31.50 33.15 17.25
C VAL A 97 31.10 31.69 17.15
N THR A 98 31.43 30.94 18.19
CA THR A 98 31.05 29.55 18.41
C THR A 98 29.60 29.49 18.91
N PRO A 99 28.66 28.83 18.20
CA PRO A 99 27.42 28.43 18.83
C PRO A 99 27.61 27.08 19.54
N THR A 100 27.63 27.16 20.88
CA THR A 100 27.52 26.02 21.79
C THR A 100 26.12 25.42 21.67
N PHE A 101 25.98 24.26 21.03
CA PHE A 101 24.76 23.47 21.09
C PHE A 101 24.93 22.34 22.09
N THR A 102 24.26 22.48 23.23
CA THR A 102 24.10 21.48 24.28
C THR A 102 23.18 20.37 23.79
N PRO A 103 23.59 19.09 23.78
CA PRO A 103 22.68 17.98 23.50
C PRO A 103 21.86 17.64 24.75
N THR A 104 20.56 17.96 24.72
CA THR A 104 19.60 17.44 25.70
C THR A 104 19.23 16.01 25.29
N VAL A 105 19.76 15.06 26.05
CA VAL A 105 19.37 13.65 26.03
C VAL A 105 18.08 13.53 26.84
N GLU A 106 16.98 13.16 26.19
CA GLU A 106 15.74 12.77 26.89
C GLU A 106 15.62 11.23 26.88
N PRO A 107 15.54 10.58 28.05
CA PRO A 107 15.51 9.12 28.16
C PRO A 107 14.10 8.54 27.99
N ALA A 108 14.06 7.37 27.38
CA ALA A 108 12.89 6.53 27.21
C ALA A 108 12.38 5.94 28.55
N PRO A 109 11.04 5.85 28.75
CA PRO A 109 10.41 4.81 29.58
C PRO A 109 9.91 3.69 28.64
N THR A 110 10.25 2.40 28.71
CA THR A 110 10.49 1.40 29.78
C THR A 110 9.22 1.02 30.56
N LEU A 111 8.62 -0.12 30.13
CA LEU A 111 7.94 -1.18 30.91
C LEU A 111 6.52 -0.83 31.45
N GLU A 112 5.51 -1.71 31.54
CA GLU A 112 5.37 -3.18 31.41
C GLU A 112 3.84 -3.55 31.38
N PRO A 113 3.43 -4.85 31.37
CA PRO A 113 2.17 -5.36 30.85
C PRO A 113 1.08 -5.47 31.93
N ASP A 114 -0.17 -5.68 31.52
CA ASP A 114 -1.10 -6.48 32.33
C ASP A 114 -2.07 -7.25 31.43
N ILE A 115 -2.04 -8.56 31.62
CA ILE A 115 -2.93 -9.58 31.07
C ILE A 115 -4.04 -9.74 32.10
N GLU A 116 -5.30 -9.50 31.72
CA GLU A 116 -6.44 -9.99 32.48
C GLU A 116 -7.29 -10.88 31.57
N ILE A 117 -7.15 -12.19 31.78
CA ILE A 117 -7.96 -13.24 31.17
C ILE A 117 -9.18 -13.39 32.07
N THR A 118 -10.35 -12.96 31.58
CA THR A 118 -11.64 -13.35 32.16
C THR A 118 -12.26 -14.42 31.29
N PRO A 119 -12.43 -15.67 31.77
CA PRO A 119 -13.20 -16.68 31.09
C PRO A 119 -14.64 -16.59 31.58
N GLU A 120 -15.47 -15.79 30.91
CA GLU A 120 -16.90 -15.74 31.21
C GLU A 120 -17.69 -16.68 30.27
N ILE A 121 -17.89 -17.89 30.80
CA ILE A 121 -19.12 -18.68 30.83
C ILE A 121 -19.90 -18.81 29.51
N ILE A 122 -19.87 -20.03 28.98
CA ILE A 122 -20.80 -20.59 28.01
C ILE A 122 -22.20 -20.59 28.64
N GLU A 123 -23.03 -19.60 28.30
CA GLU A 123 -24.48 -19.72 28.43
C GLU A 123 -25.05 -20.30 27.12
N THR A 124 -25.49 -21.54 27.20
CA THR A 124 -26.47 -22.13 26.29
C THR A 124 -27.70 -21.23 26.21
N PRO A 125 -28.12 -20.74 25.03
CA PRO A 125 -29.38 -20.03 24.91
C PRO A 125 -30.56 -21.02 25.10
N PRO A 126 -31.49 -20.77 26.04
CA PRO A 126 -32.74 -21.52 26.17
C PRO A 126 -33.72 -21.19 25.02
N PRO A 127 -34.67 -22.09 24.71
CA PRO A 127 -35.46 -22.02 23.48
C PRO A 127 -36.61 -20.99 23.54
N GLN A 128 -36.76 -20.32 22.39
CA GLN A 128 -37.99 -19.78 21.79
C GLN A 128 -38.93 -18.88 22.62
N ASN A 129 -38.97 -17.60 22.23
CA ASN A 129 -40.21 -16.86 22.14
C ASN A 129 -40.27 -16.16 20.78
N ILE A 130 -41.25 -16.53 19.96
CA ILE A 130 -41.62 -15.85 18.72
C ILE A 130 -42.73 -14.85 19.09
N PRO A 131 -42.52 -13.55 18.87
CA PRO A 131 -43.62 -12.64 18.57
C PRO A 131 -43.54 -12.14 17.12
N GLU A 132 -44.69 -12.27 16.49
CA GLU A 132 -45.31 -11.69 15.29
C GLU A 132 -44.59 -10.60 14.43
N PRO A 133 -44.87 -10.54 13.11
CA PRO A 133 -44.14 -9.74 12.12
C PRO A 133 -44.23 -8.23 12.32
N ILE A 134 -43.06 -7.57 12.39
CA ILE A 134 -42.93 -6.12 12.30
C ILE A 134 -42.50 -5.76 10.88
N GLU A 135 -43.30 -4.92 10.26
CA GLU A 135 -43.16 -4.24 8.98
C GLU A 135 -41.71 -3.74 8.74
N PRO A 136 -41.12 -3.95 7.54
CA PRO A 136 -39.68 -3.75 7.34
C PRO A 136 -39.29 -2.27 7.38
N ALA A 137 -38.63 -1.88 8.47
CA ALA A 137 -37.77 -0.71 8.55
C ALA A 137 -36.74 -0.73 7.40
N PRO A 138 -36.27 0.43 6.88
CA PRO A 138 -35.37 0.51 5.73
C PRO A 138 -34.11 -0.31 6.04
N THR A 139 -34.05 -1.50 5.47
CA THR A 139 -33.11 -2.53 5.89
C THR A 139 -31.77 -2.14 5.29
N GLN A 140 -30.87 -1.63 6.13
CA GLN A 140 -29.45 -1.66 5.83
C GLN A 140 -29.06 -3.14 5.74
N GLN A 141 -29.15 -3.69 4.53
CA GLN A 141 -28.74 -5.07 4.25
C GLN A 141 -27.24 -5.14 4.49
N ASP A 142 -26.82 -5.99 5.43
CA ASP A 142 -25.40 -6.23 5.70
C ASP A 142 -24.75 -6.74 4.40
N PRO A 143 -23.79 -5.98 3.81
CA PRO A 143 -23.13 -6.40 2.58
C PRO A 143 -22.40 -7.74 2.72
N ASN A 144 -22.03 -8.14 3.94
CA ASN A 144 -21.36 -9.41 4.25
C ASN A 144 -22.34 -10.55 4.59
N ALA A 145 -23.65 -10.33 4.44
CA ALA A 145 -24.63 -11.40 4.64
C ALA A 145 -24.48 -12.47 3.53
N PRO A 146 -24.53 -13.77 3.90
CA PRO A 146 -24.44 -14.85 2.93
C PRO A 146 -25.68 -14.87 2.03
N VAL A 147 -25.49 -15.02 0.73
CA VAL A 147 -26.60 -14.98 -0.25
C VAL A 147 -27.41 -16.27 -0.31
N ARG A 148 -26.91 -17.34 0.32
CA ARG A 148 -27.52 -18.67 0.41
C ARG A 148 -27.07 -19.38 1.68
N ALA A 149 -27.75 -20.46 2.02
CA ALA A 149 -27.31 -21.36 3.08
C ALA A 149 -25.98 -22.06 2.74
N ALA A 150 -25.23 -22.43 3.78
CA ALA A 150 -23.99 -23.20 3.65
C ALA A 150 -24.27 -24.58 3.05
N VAL A 151 -23.48 -24.98 2.07
CA VAL A 151 -23.58 -26.29 1.42
C VAL A 151 -22.43 -27.17 1.89
N SER A 152 -22.72 -28.43 2.16
CA SER A 152 -21.72 -29.42 2.55
C SER A 152 -21.10 -30.11 1.33
N GLY A 153 -19.78 -30.26 1.35
CA GLY A 153 -19.03 -31.05 0.37
C GLY A 153 -18.61 -30.29 -0.89
N LYS A 154 -18.99 -29.02 -1.04
CA LYS A 154 -18.57 -28.13 -2.13
C LYS A 154 -18.05 -26.82 -1.53
N CYS A 155 -16.72 -26.66 -1.52
CA CYS A 155 -16.06 -25.46 -0.96
C CYS A 155 -16.00 -24.32 -1.99
N ASP A 156 -17.16 -23.80 -2.40
CA ASP A 156 -17.20 -22.66 -3.30
C ASP A 156 -17.06 -21.35 -2.53
N CYS A 157 -17.81 -21.22 -1.43
CA CYS A 157 -17.86 -20.03 -0.58
C CYS A 157 -17.15 -20.23 0.76
N PRO A 158 -16.69 -19.15 1.43
CA PRO A 158 -15.97 -19.26 2.71
C PRO A 158 -16.81 -19.88 3.84
N TYR A 159 -18.12 -19.63 3.82
CA TYR A 159 -19.08 -20.17 4.80
C TYR A 159 -19.56 -21.60 4.50
N ASP A 160 -19.17 -22.20 3.37
CA ASP A 160 -19.50 -23.60 3.09
C ASP A 160 -18.74 -24.56 3.99
N THR A 161 -19.16 -25.83 4.00
CA THR A 161 -18.48 -26.88 4.78
C THR A 161 -17.89 -27.95 3.88
N ASP A 162 -16.73 -28.48 4.29
CA ASP A 162 -16.10 -29.60 3.60
C ASP A 162 -16.85 -30.92 3.88
N LYS A 163 -16.45 -32.00 3.21
CA LYS A 163 -17.05 -33.33 3.41
C LYS A 163 -16.90 -33.88 4.84
N ARG A 164 -16.07 -33.24 5.67
CA ARG A 164 -15.81 -33.59 7.07
C ARG A 164 -16.52 -32.61 8.03
N GLY A 165 -17.37 -31.72 7.52
CA GLY A 165 -18.14 -30.75 8.32
C GLY A 165 -17.36 -29.53 8.79
N ARG A 166 -16.14 -29.29 8.29
CA ARG A 166 -15.33 -28.12 8.67
C ARG A 166 -15.60 -26.97 7.73
N SER A 167 -15.63 -25.74 8.23
CA SER A 167 -15.77 -24.54 7.40
C SER A 167 -14.65 -24.45 6.35
N CYS A 168 -15.01 -24.06 5.14
CA CYS A 168 -14.05 -23.96 4.03
C CYS A 168 -13.11 -22.76 4.20
N GLY A 169 -13.62 -21.60 4.63
CA GLY A 169 -12.83 -20.38 4.88
C GLY A 169 -11.93 -20.03 3.69
N ASP A 170 -10.62 -19.89 3.96
CA ASP A 170 -9.59 -19.58 2.96
C ASP A 170 -9.36 -20.67 1.91
N ARG A 171 -9.87 -21.88 2.15
CA ARG A 171 -9.78 -23.01 1.21
C ARG A 171 -10.90 -22.99 0.16
N SER A 172 -11.84 -22.05 0.27
CA SER A 172 -12.94 -21.87 -0.68
C SER A 172 -12.42 -21.41 -2.05
N ALA A 173 -13.19 -21.65 -3.12
CA ALA A 173 -12.87 -21.14 -4.44
C ALA A 173 -12.78 -19.60 -4.44
N TYR A 174 -13.70 -18.94 -3.71
CA TYR A 174 -13.76 -17.48 -3.53
C TYR A 174 -12.45 -16.88 -3.00
N SER A 175 -11.82 -17.51 -1.99
CA SER A 175 -10.61 -16.96 -1.34
C SER A 175 -9.30 -17.35 -2.02
N ARG A 176 -9.29 -18.36 -2.90
CA ARG A 176 -8.04 -18.91 -3.46
C ARG A 176 -7.56 -18.09 -4.67
N PRO A 177 -6.25 -17.80 -4.77
CA PRO A 177 -5.70 -17.13 -5.94
C PRO A 177 -5.87 -18.00 -7.19
N GLY A 178 -6.50 -17.47 -8.23
CA GLY A 178 -6.84 -18.20 -9.45
C GLY A 178 -8.00 -19.20 -9.30
N GLY A 179 -8.73 -19.16 -8.19
CA GLY A 179 -9.96 -19.93 -7.98
C GLY A 179 -11.15 -19.38 -8.78
N ALA A 180 -12.26 -20.12 -8.77
CA ALA A 180 -13.52 -19.60 -9.28
C ALA A 180 -14.00 -18.46 -8.36
N SER A 181 -14.62 -17.43 -8.93
CA SER A 181 -15.20 -16.30 -8.19
C SER A 181 -16.73 -16.40 -8.14
N PRO A 182 -17.31 -17.31 -7.34
CA PRO A 182 -18.75 -17.41 -7.16
C PRO A 182 -19.28 -16.21 -6.37
N VAL A 183 -20.57 -15.91 -6.55
CA VAL A 183 -21.28 -14.90 -5.76
C VAL A 183 -21.61 -15.51 -4.38
N CYS A 184 -20.94 -15.05 -3.34
CA CYS A 184 -21.07 -15.60 -1.98
C CYS A 184 -21.78 -14.64 -1.02
N TYR A 185 -21.54 -13.34 -1.16
CA TYR A 185 -22.08 -12.28 -0.31
C TYR A 185 -22.97 -11.31 -1.08
N LEU A 186 -23.83 -10.57 -0.38
CA LEU A 186 -24.72 -9.59 -1.01
C LEU A 186 -23.92 -8.49 -1.74
N SER A 187 -22.75 -8.14 -1.22
CA SER A 187 -21.79 -7.24 -1.88
C SER A 187 -21.34 -7.71 -3.26
N ASP A 188 -21.25 -9.03 -3.49
CA ASP A 188 -20.80 -9.59 -4.77
C ASP A 188 -21.88 -9.53 -5.87
N ARG A 189 -23.13 -9.19 -5.53
CA ARG A 189 -24.27 -9.11 -6.49
C ARG A 189 -24.45 -7.74 -7.15
N GLN A 190 -23.66 -6.74 -6.78
CA GLN A 190 -23.85 -5.34 -7.15
C GLN A 190 -23.22 -4.96 -8.50
#